data_AF-A0A9D6P2P9-F1
#
_entry.id   AF-A0A9D6P2P9-F1
#
_cell.length_a   1.000
_cell.length_b   1.000
_cell.length_c   1.000
_cell.angle_alpha   90.00
_cell.angle_beta   90.00
_cell.angle_gamma   90.00
#
_symmetry.space_group_name_H-M   'P 1'
#
loop_
_entity.id
_entity.type
_entity.pdbx_description
1 polymer ?
#
loop_
_entity_poly.entity_id
_entity_poly.type
_entity_poly.pdbx_seq_one_letter_code
_entity_poly.pdbx_strand_id
1 'polypeptide(L)' 'MVQYLKDVPKGQVLVDHEDKEISSYVIQVFEVKNGHTATFGWFSVDQKSGTVSPLDK' A
#
# COMPACT_ATOMS: atom_id res chain seq x y z
N MET A 1 1.02 2.30 7.83
CA MET A 1 0.47 2.94 6.62
C MET A 1 -0.28 4.24 6.91
N VAL A 2 -1.39 4.24 7.66
CA VAL A 2 -2.24 5.45 7.83
C VAL A 2 -1.46 6.65 8.39
N GLN A 3 -0.59 6.42 9.38
CA GLN A 3 0.24 7.49 9.93
C GLN A 3 1.25 8.03 8.90
N TYR A 4 1.89 7.15 8.12
CA TYR A 4 2.81 7.55 7.05
C TYR A 4 2.14 8.48 6.03
N LEU A 5 0.91 8.18 5.60
CA LEU A 5 0.17 9.04 4.66
C LEU A 5 -0.23 10.39 5.26
N LYS A 6 -0.32 10.51 6.60
CA LYS A 6 -0.50 11.80 7.28
C LYS A 6 0.81 12.58 7.35
N ASP A 7 1.92 11.88 7.61
CA ASP A 7 3.24 12.49 7.78
C ASP A 7 3.91 12.83 6.45
N VAL A 8 3.51 12.16 5.36
CA VAL A 8 4.02 12.36 3.99
C VAL A 8 2.86 12.81 3.09
N PRO A 9 2.62 14.12 2.93
CA PRO A 9 1.47 14.66 2.19
C PRO A 9 1.44 14.29 0.71
N LYS A 10 2.58 13.85 0.13
CA LYS A 10 2.71 13.38 -1.25
C LYS A 10 2.75 11.85 -1.35
N GLY A 11 2.44 11.15 -0.27
CA GLY A 11 2.30 9.70 -0.26
C GLY A 11 1.19 9.27 -1.21
N GLN A 12 1.44 8.20 -1.95
CA GLN A 12 0.55 7.61 -2.92
C GLN A 12 0.27 6.16 -2.54
N VAL A 13 -0.92 5.70 -2.91
CA VAL A 13 -1.35 4.31 -2.78
C VAL A 13 -1.77 3.83 -4.17
N LEU A 14 -1.18 2.73 -4.61
CA LEU A 14 -1.50 2.09 -5.89
C LEU A 14 -1.93 0.65 -5.62
N VAL A 15 -3.03 0.23 -6.23
CA VAL A 15 -3.42 -1.17 -6.29
C VAL A 15 -2.61 -1.83 -7.39
N ASP A 16 -1.82 -2.83 -7.03
CA ASP A 16 -0.97 -3.57 -7.96
C ASP A 16 -1.75 -4.71 -8.63
N HIS A 17 -2.31 -5.61 -7.82
CA HIS A 17 -3.21 -6.66 -8.29
C HIS A 17 -4.21 -7.09 -7.21
N GLU A 18 -5.19 -7.89 -7.64
CA GLU A 18 -6.10 -8.62 -6.77
C GLU A 18 -5.55 -10.03 -6.52
N ASP A 19 -5.44 -10.42 -5.26
CA ASP A 19 -5.17 -11.79 -4.85
C ASP A 19 -6.51 -12.53 -4.61
N LYS A 20 -6.87 -13.36 -5.58
CA LYS A 20 -8.13 -14.10 -5.58
C LYS A 20 -8.13 -15.30 -4.65
N GLU A 21 -6.96 -15.81 -4.26
CA GLU A 21 -6.86 -16.98 -3.39
C GLU A 21 -7.32 -16.63 -1.97
N ILE A 22 -6.97 -15.43 -1.52
CA ILE A 22 -7.30 -14.93 -0.18
C ILE A 22 -8.29 -13.76 -0.19
N SER A 23 -8.87 -13.43 -1.35
CA SER A 23 -9.83 -12.33 -1.52
C SER A 23 -9.31 -10.99 -0.99
N SER A 24 -8.12 -10.59 -1.43
CA SER A 24 -7.46 -9.34 -1.01
C SER A 24 -6.95 -8.52 -2.19
N TYR A 25 -6.65 -7.25 -1.94
CA TYR A 25 -5.88 -6.40 -2.85
C TYR A 25 -4.45 -6.26 -2.35
N VAL A 26 -3.50 -6.41 -3.26
CA VAL A 26 -2.11 -6.05 -3.00
C VAL A 26 -1.93 -4.58 -3.39
N ILE A 27 -1.47 -3.78 -2.44
CA ILE A 27 -1.22 -2.35 -2.62
C ILE A 27 0.24 -1.99 -2.37
N GLN A 28 0.74 -1.04 -3.15
CA GLN A 28 2.02 -0.38 -2.92
C GLN A 28 1.77 1.00 -2.31
N VAL A 29 2.53 1.34 -1.27
CA VAL A 29 2.54 2.67 -0.66
C VAL A 29 3.92 3.29 -0.85
N PHE A 30 3.97 4.48 -1.44
CA PHE A 30 5.23 5.12 -1.84
C PHE A 30 5.09 6.64 -1.93
N GLU A 31 6.20 7.35 -2.09
CA GLU A 31 6.21 8.76 -2.49
C GLU A 31 7.09 8.98 -3.71
N VAL A 32 6.80 10.04 -4.49
CA VAL A 32 7.67 10.51 -5.57
C VAL A 32 8.23 11.87 -5.20
N LYS A 33 9.56 11.95 -5.09
CA LYS A 33 10.28 13.17 -4.74
C LYS A 33 11.45 13.37 -5.69
N ASN A 34 11.49 14.51 -6.37
CA ASN A 34 12.55 14.87 -7.31
C ASN A 34 12.80 13.81 -8.40
N GLY A 35 11.74 13.18 -8.92
CA GLY A 35 11.85 12.13 -9.94
C GLY A 35 12.27 10.75 -9.41
N HIS A 36 12.43 10.59 -8.09
CA HIS A 36 12.73 9.31 -7.46
C HIS A 36 11.51 8.76 -6.72
N THR A 37 11.25 7.46 -6.88
CA THR A 37 10.19 6.74 -6.18
C THR A 37 10.77 6.06 -4.93
N ALA A 38 10.35 6.50 -3.75
CA ALA A 38 10.68 5.87 -2.48
C ALA A 38 9.50 5.02 -2.01
N THR A 39 9.66 3.70 -2.00
CA THR A 39 8.61 2.77 -1.54
C THR A 39 8.63 2.68 -0.02
N PHE A 40 7.50 2.97 0.61
CA PHE A 40 7.30 2.75 2.05
C PHE A 40 7.06 1.27 2.35
N GLY A 41 6.22 0.60 1.55
CA GLY A 41 5.98 -0.83 1.71
C GLY A 41 4.83 -1.35 0.85
N TRP A 42 4.63 -2.67 0.96
CA TRP A 42 3.56 -3.42 0.32
C TRP A 42 2.60 -3.95 1.39
N PHE A 43 1.31 -3.94 1.07
CA PHE A 43 0.27 -4.34 2.01
C PHE A 43 -0.82 -5.15 1.31
N SER A 44 -1.41 -6.08 2.05
CA SER A 44 -2.62 -6.79 1.65
C SER A 44 -3.82 -6.10 2.30
N VAL A 45 -4.89 -5.91 1.54
CA VAL A 45 -6.16 -5.35 2.01
C VAL A 45 -7.25 -6.36 1.77
N ASP A 46 -7.79 -6.93 2.84
CA ASP A 46 -8.93 -7.85 2.76
C ASP A 46 -10.15 -7.15 2.15
N GLN A 47 -10.74 -7.73 1.10
CA GLN A 47 -11.81 -7.09 0.32
C GLN A 47 -13.10 -6.87 1.12
N LYS A 48 -13.36 -7.72 2.13
CA LYS A 48 -14.62 -7.72 2.86
C LYS A 48 -14.59 -6.78 4.07
N SER A 49 -13.51 -6.84 4.83
CA SER A 49 -13.32 -6.10 6.08
C SER A 49 -12.55 -4.80 5.89
N GLY A 50 -11.80 -4.66 4.79
CA GLY A 50 -10.86 -3.55 4.60
C GLY A 50 -9.65 -3.62 5.53
N THR A 51 -9.42 -4.76 6.20
CA THR A 51 -8.28 -4.96 7.09
C THR A 51 -6.98 -4.90 6.30
N VAL A 52 -6.04 -4.09 6.77
CA VAL A 52 -4.74 -3.88 6.11
C VAL A 52 -3.65 -4.58 6.89
N SER A 53 -2.90 -5.45 6.22
CA SER A 53 -1.78 -6.19 6.79
C SER A 53 -0.51 -5.96 5.97
N PRO A 54 0.67 -5.82 6.59
CA PRO A 54 1.93 -5.81 5.86
C PRO A 54 2.08 -7.08 5.02
N LEU A 55 2.48 -6.93 3.76
CA LEU A 55 3.05 -8.03 2.99
C LEU A 55 4.55 -8.00 3.28
N ASP A 56 4.92 -8.57 4.43
CA ASP A 56 6.34 -8.66 4.81
C ASP A 56 7.12 -9.54 3.81
N LYS A 57 8.45 -9.34 3.79
CA LYS A 57 9.41 -10.29 3.20
C LYS A 57 9.61 -11.50 4.11
#